data_AF-A0A7K3MVR5-F1
#
_entry.id   AF-A0A7K3MVR5-F1
#
_cell.length_a   1.000
_cell.length_b   1.000
_cell.length_c   1.000
_cell.angle_alpha   90.00
_cell.angle_beta   90.00
_cell.angle_gamma   90.00
#
_symmetry.space_group_name_H-M   'P 1'
#
loop_
_entity.id
_entity.type
_entity.pdbx_description
1 polymer ?
#
loop_
_entity_poly.entity_id
_entity_poly.type
_entity_poly.pdbx_seq_one_letter_code
_entity_poly.pdbx_strand_id
1 'polypeptide(L)'
;MPIEYLPFIFFFIALLYSSVGFGGGSSYLAIMSLVITDFYEIRSTALILNICVVTIGTSVYIKNGVLKPKLLWPFFVLSIPMAYLGAQVKLSQNAFFLMLGSALLLAGIFMLLKFVQSRIESIEFS
;
A
#
# COMPACT_ATOMS: atom_id res chain seq x y z
N MET A 1 16.70 -2.47 14.36
CA MET A 1 17.06 -1.07 14.04
C MET A 1 16.61 -0.20 15.20
N PRO A 2 17.38 0.82 15.62
CA PRO A 2 16.83 1.81 16.54
C PRO A 2 15.68 2.54 15.83
N ILE A 3 14.59 2.76 16.56
CA ILE A 3 13.31 3.30 16.05
C ILE A 3 13.49 4.66 15.34
N GLU A 4 14.59 5.35 15.63
CA GLU A 4 14.99 6.68 15.14
C GLU A 4 15.11 6.78 13.61
N TYR A 5 15.43 5.67 12.92
CA TYR A 5 15.56 5.68 11.45
C TYR A 5 14.21 5.55 10.71
N LEU A 6 13.16 5.13 11.42
CA LEU A 6 11.86 4.83 10.82
C LEU A 6 11.23 6.03 10.09
N PRO A 7 11.28 7.28 10.63
CA PRO A 7 10.75 8.45 9.92
C PRO A 7 11.47 8.73 8.61
N PHE A 8 12.80 8.56 8.55
CA PHE A 8 13.57 8.76 7.32
C PHE A 8 13.20 7.73 6.24
N ILE A 9 13.04 6.47 6.65
CA ILE A 9 12.60 5.40 5.77
C ILE A 9 11.17 5.66 5.26
N PHE A 10 10.25 6.07 6.14
CA PHE A 10 8.89 6.40 5.76
C PHE A 10 8.82 7.62 4.85
N PHE A 11 9.63 8.64 5.09
CA PHE A 11 9.74 9.79 4.22
C PHE A 11 10.16 9.36 2.81
N PHE A 12 11.17 8.48 2.70
CA PHE A 12 11.63 7.97 1.41
C PHE A 12 10.57 7.14 0.69
N ILE A 13 9.87 6.25 1.41
CA ILE A 13 8.76 5.47 0.85
C ILE A 13 7.65 6.41 0.38
N ALA A 14 7.23 7.36 1.20
CA ALA A 14 6.18 8.32 0.86
C ALA A 14 6.55 9.13 -0.38
N LEU A 15 7.80 9.58 -0.48
CA LEU A 15 8.32 10.30 -1.64
C LEU A 15 8.22 9.45 -2.92
N LEU A 16 8.73 8.21 -2.90
CA LEU A 16 8.71 7.31 -4.06
C LEU A 16 7.31 6.86 -4.45
N TYR A 17 6.45 6.57 -3.47
CA TYR A 17 5.09 6.12 -3.73
C TYR A 17 4.20 7.26 -4.22
N SER A 18 4.33 8.46 -3.66
CA SER A 18 3.57 9.62 -4.12
C SER A 18 3.97 10.07 -5.54
N SER A 19 5.23 9.87 -5.96
CA SER A 19 5.65 10.22 -7.33
C SER A 19 4.93 9.41 -8.41
N VAL A 20 4.45 8.21 -8.07
CA VAL A 20 3.63 7.36 -8.95
C VAL A 20 2.13 7.42 -8.60
N GLY A 21 1.73 8.27 -7.65
CA GLY A 21 0.34 8.45 -7.23
C GLY A 21 -0.21 7.37 -6.28
N PHE A 22 0.64 6.55 -5.67
CA PHE A 22 0.24 5.53 -4.69
C PHE A 22 0.56 5.94 -3.24
N GLY A 23 -0.08 5.29 -2.26
CA GLY A 23 0.03 5.62 -0.84
C GLY A 23 1.12 4.92 -0.02
N GLY A 24 1.72 3.82 -0.51
CA GLY A 24 2.85 3.14 0.17
C GLY A 24 2.50 2.19 1.31
N GLY A 25 1.21 1.93 1.57
CA GLY A 25 0.73 1.15 2.72
C GLY A 25 1.40 -0.20 2.94
N SER A 26 1.62 -0.98 1.87
CA SER A 26 2.27 -2.31 1.95
C SER A 26 3.72 -2.23 2.42
N SER A 27 4.47 -1.22 1.97
CA SER A 27 5.86 -1.01 2.37
C SER A 27 5.97 -0.57 3.82
N TYR A 28 5.06 0.28 4.30
CA TYR A 28 5.00 0.66 5.73
C TYR A 28 4.74 -0.55 6.62
N LEU A 29 3.76 -1.38 6.26
CA LEU A 29 3.45 -2.62 6.98
C LEU A 29 4.65 -3.57 7.00
N ALA A 30 5.34 -3.73 5.88
CA ALA A 30 6.51 -4.60 5.78
C ALA A 30 7.64 -4.14 6.68
N ILE A 31 8.01 -2.86 6.65
CA ILE A 31 9.12 -2.36 7.45
C ILE A 31 8.76 -2.35 8.93
N MET A 32 7.55 -1.94 9.29
CA MET A 32 7.11 -1.98 10.67
C MET A 32 7.03 -3.41 11.22
N SER A 33 6.67 -4.41 10.40
CA SER A 33 6.68 -5.82 10.80
C SER A 33 8.07 -6.35 11.17
N LEU A 34 9.14 -5.71 10.70
CA LEU A 34 10.52 -6.08 11.01
C LEU A 34 11.07 -5.38 12.26
N VAL A 35 10.41 -4.32 12.73
CA VAL A 35 10.92 -3.42 13.78
C VAL A 35 10.03 -3.41 15.03
N ILE A 36 8.72 -3.53 14.86
CA ILE A 36 7.71 -3.39 15.93
C ILE A 36 7.07 -4.76 16.18
N THR A 37 6.78 -5.08 17.44
CA THR A 37 6.14 -6.36 17.82
C THR A 37 4.61 -6.23 17.91
N ASP A 38 4.08 -5.05 18.25
CA ASP A 38 2.64 -4.82 18.39
C ASP A 38 1.96 -4.64 17.03
N PHE A 39 1.16 -5.62 16.62
CA PHE A 39 0.46 -5.60 15.33
C PHE A 39 -0.64 -4.53 15.22
N TYR A 40 -1.19 -4.07 16.35
CA TYR A 40 -2.21 -3.01 16.36
C TYR A 40 -1.56 -1.66 16.05
N GLU A 41 -0.38 -1.39 16.63
CA GLU A 41 0.42 -0.20 16.32
C GLU A 41 0.87 -0.20 14.85
N ILE A 42 1.34 -1.35 14.34
CA ILE A 42 1.73 -1.50 12.93
C ILE A 42 0.58 -1.13 12.00
N ARG A 43 -0.60 -1.71 12.23
CA ARG A 43 -1.78 -1.53 11.35
C ARG A 43 -2.30 -0.10 11.39
N SER A 44 -2.45 0.47 12.59
CA SER A 44 -2.97 1.82 12.77
C SER A 44 -2.04 2.88 12.19
N THR A 45 -0.74 2.78 12.47
CA THR A 45 0.26 3.70 11.93
C THR A 45 0.35 3.63 10.41
N ALA A 46 0.35 2.42 9.83
CA ALA A 46 0.39 2.26 8.38
C ALA A 46 -0.86 2.85 7.69
N LEU A 47 -2.04 2.70 8.32
CA LEU A 47 -3.28 3.27 7.81
C LEU A 47 -3.25 4.80 7.82
N ILE A 48 -2.80 5.41 8.93
CA ILE A 48 -2.69 6.86 9.05
C ILE A 48 -1.74 7.41 7.97
N LEU A 49 -0.55 6.83 7.84
CA LEU A 49 0.44 7.26 6.84
C LEU A 49 -0.12 7.16 5.41
N ASN A 50 -0.79 6.05 5.10
CA ASN A 50 -1.39 5.83 3.79
C ASN A 50 -2.48 6.86 3.49
N ILE A 51 -3.37 7.14 4.44
CA ILE A 51 -4.40 8.17 4.30
C ILE A 51 -3.75 9.53 4.04
N CYS A 52 -2.75 9.93 4.83
CA CYS A 52 -2.06 11.21 4.65
C CYS A 52 -1.48 11.35 3.22
N VAL A 53 -0.73 10.37 2.74
CA VAL A 53 -0.08 10.42 1.41
C VAL A 53 -1.12 10.40 0.29
N VAL A 54 -2.13 9.53 0.38
CA VAL A 54 -3.19 9.42 -0.64
C VAL A 54 -4.08 10.67 -0.65
N THR A 55 -4.36 11.30 0.48
CA THR A 55 -5.13 12.55 0.53
C THR A 55 -4.37 13.68 -0.15
N ILE A 56 -3.05 13.77 0.03
CA ILE A 56 -2.22 14.77 -0.68
C ILE A 56 -2.27 14.51 -2.19
N GLY A 57 -2.04 13.27 -2.62
CA GLY A 57 -2.13 12.89 -4.04
C GLY A 57 -3.52 13.20 -4.62
N THR A 58 -4.58 12.74 -3.97
CA THR A 58 -5.97 12.98 -4.41
C THR A 58 -6.28 14.47 -4.52
N SER A 59 -5.81 15.29 -3.57
CA SER A 59 -5.98 16.74 -3.62
C SER A 59 -5.32 17.39 -4.84
N VAL A 60 -4.15 16.90 -5.25
CA VAL A 60 -3.48 17.33 -6.49
C VAL A 60 -4.28 16.91 -7.73
N TYR A 61 -4.84 15.69 -7.76
CA TYR A 61 -5.68 15.23 -8.87
C TYR A 61 -6.99 16.02 -9.00
N ILE A 62 -7.59 16.42 -7.88
CA ILE A 62 -8.76 17.30 -7.85
C ILE A 62 -8.41 18.67 -8.43
N LYS A 63 -7.31 19.28 -7.98
CA LYS A 63 -6.85 20.60 -8.46
C LYS A 63 -6.58 20.63 -9.97
N ASN A 64 -6.08 19.53 -10.53
CA ASN A 64 -5.79 19.42 -11.96
C ASN A 64 -7.00 18.97 -12.80
N GLY A 65 -8.19 18.81 -12.22
CA GLY A 65 -9.40 18.45 -12.96
C GLY A 65 -9.39 17.03 -13.58
N VAL A 66 -8.45 16.18 -13.17
CA VAL A 66 -8.29 14.81 -13.70
C VAL A 66 -9.33 13.85 -13.11
N LEU A 67 -9.92 14.23 -11.97
CA LEU A 67 -10.84 13.39 -11.22
C LEU A 67 -12.21 13.31 -11.90
N LYS A 68 -12.72 12.10 -12.16
CA LYS A 68 -14.03 11.83 -12.78
C LYS A 68 -15.02 11.30 -11.73
N PRO A 69 -15.86 12.14 -11.09
CA PRO A 69 -16.71 11.74 -9.96
C PRO A 69 -17.71 10.64 -10.32
N LYS A 70 -18.24 10.65 -11.55
CA LYS A 70 -19.16 9.64 -12.07
C LYS A 70 -18.59 8.22 -12.05
N LEU A 71 -17.27 8.09 -12.20
CA LEU A 71 -16.59 6.80 -12.19
C LEU A 71 -16.22 6.37 -10.76
N LEU A 72 -16.06 7.31 -9.83
CA LEU A 72 -15.57 7.07 -8.47
C LEU A 72 -16.67 6.75 -7.46
N TRP A 73 -17.87 7.31 -7.63
CA TRP A 73 -19.02 7.04 -6.77
C TRP A 73 -19.25 5.55 -6.46
N PRO A 74 -19.30 4.62 -7.44
CA PRO A 74 -19.52 3.20 -7.14
C PRO A 74 -18.41 2.62 -6.24
N PHE A 75 -17.16 3.06 -6.43
CA PHE A 75 -16.05 2.62 -5.58
C PHE A 75 -16.22 3.10 -4.15
N PHE A 76 -16.64 4.35 -3.91
CA PHE A 76 -16.86 4.84 -2.55
C PHE A 76 -17.97 4.10 -1.81
N VAL A 77 -19.10 3.86 -2.49
CA VAL A 77 -20.27 3.18 -1.90
C VAL A 77 -19.93 1.73 -1.53
N LEU A 78 -19.09 1.06 -2.32
CA LEU A 78 -18.65 -0.31 -2.04
C LEU A 78 -17.47 -0.36 -1.06
N SER A 79 -16.50 0.54 -1.17
CA SER A 79 -15.25 0.48 -0.41
C SER A 79 -15.46 0.79 1.07
N ILE A 80 -16.28 1.78 1.41
CA ILE A 80 -16.51 2.20 2.80
C ILE A 80 -17.09 1.05 3.65
N PRO A 81 -18.22 0.41 3.27
CA PRO A 81 -18.78 -0.69 4.05
C PRO A 81 -17.86 -1.92 4.06
N MET A 82 -17.21 -2.25 2.94
CA MET A 82 -16.30 -3.39 2.90
C MET A 82 -15.05 -3.16 3.75
N ALA A 83 -14.50 -1.94 3.81
CA ALA A 83 -13.41 -1.58 4.70
C ALA A 83 -13.84 -1.66 6.17
N TYR A 84 -15.05 -1.23 6.50
CA TYR A 84 -15.61 -1.34 7.86
C TYR A 84 -15.78 -2.80 8.29
N LEU A 85 -16.32 -3.66 7.40
CA LEU A 85 -16.43 -5.10 7.66
C LEU A 85 -15.05 -5.74 7.82
N GLY A 86 -14.08 -5.38 6.97
CA GLY A 86 -12.70 -5.84 7.08
C GLY A 86 -12.01 -5.41 8.37
N ALA A 87 -12.26 -4.19 8.85
CA ALA A 87 -11.70 -3.67 10.10
C ALA A 87 -12.25 -4.37 11.35
N GLN A 88 -13.49 -4.87 11.30
CA GLN A 88 -14.10 -5.63 12.41
C GLN A 88 -13.52 -7.05 12.56
N VAL A 89 -12.84 -7.56 11.53
CA VAL A 89 -12.23 -8.89 11.60
C VAL A 89 -11.11 -8.89 12.64
N LYS A 90 -11.35 -9.59 13.76
CA LYS A 90 -10.35 -9.82 14.79
C LYS A 90 -9.33 -10.84 14.31
N LEU A 91 -8.25 -10.34 13.71
CA LEU A 91 -7.11 -11.15 13.32
C LEU A 91 -6.22 -11.43 14.53
N SER A 92 -5.84 -12.70 14.72
CA SER A 92 -4.73 -13.04 15.60
C SER A 92 -3.41 -12.54 15.00
N GLN A 93 -2.41 -12.28 15.86
CA GLN A 93 -1.09 -11.82 15.43
C GLN A 93 -0.48 -12.75 14.37
N ASN A 94 -0.55 -14.07 14.59
CA ASN A 94 -0.04 -15.06 13.64
C ASN A 94 -0.77 -15.00 12.30
N ALA A 95 -2.10 -14.90 12.31
CA ALA A 95 -2.88 -14.80 11.07
C ALA A 95 -2.55 -13.52 10.30
N PHE A 96 -2.36 -12.40 11.00
CA PHE A 96 -1.99 -11.13 10.38
C PHE A 96 -0.64 -11.20 9.66
N PHE A 97 0.41 -11.68 10.35
CA PHE A 97 1.73 -11.78 9.73
C PHE A 97 1.78 -12.81 8.61
N LEU A 98 1.04 -13.92 8.73
CA LEU A 98 0.94 -14.91 7.67
C LEU A 98 0.25 -14.34 6.42
N MET A 99 -0.87 -13.62 6.59
CA MET A 99 -1.53 -12.92 5.49
C MET A 99 -0.64 -11.84 4.87
N LEU A 100 0.01 -11.01 5.69
CA LEU A 100 0.89 -9.95 5.21
C LEU A 100 2.06 -10.51 4.41
N GLY A 101 2.77 -11.50 4.97
CA GLY A 101 3.93 -12.13 4.35
C GLY A 101 3.55 -12.86 3.06
N SER A 102 2.49 -13.66 3.08
CA SER A 102 2.01 -14.35 1.86
C SER A 102 1.58 -13.38 0.77
N ALA A 103 0.85 -12.30 1.12
CA ALA A 103 0.46 -11.28 0.16
C ALA A 103 1.67 -10.57 -0.47
N LEU A 104 2.70 -10.26 0.34
CA LEU A 104 3.95 -9.66 -0.16
C LEU A 104 4.72 -10.61 -1.09
N LEU A 105 4.85 -11.88 -0.70
CA LEU A 105 5.52 -12.88 -1.53
C LEU A 105 4.79 -13.08 -2.86
N LEU A 106 3.46 -13.23 -2.82
CA LEU A 106 2.65 -13.36 -4.04
C LEU A 106 2.77 -12.13 -4.94
N ALA A 107 2.72 -10.92 -4.38
CA ALA A 107 2.92 -9.69 -5.13
C ALA A 107 4.31 -9.64 -5.78
N GLY A 108 5.36 -10.02 -5.05
CA GLY A 108 6.72 -10.10 -5.58
C GLY A 108 6.86 -11.10 -6.73
N ILE A 109 6.30 -12.31 -6.56
CA ILE A 109 6.29 -13.35 -7.59
C ILE A 109 5.55 -12.86 -8.84
N PHE A 110 4.34 -12.31 -8.69
CA PHE A 110 3.59 -11.79 -9.85
C PHE A 110 4.33 -10.66 -10.56
N MET A 111 5.00 -9.78 -9.81
CA MET A 111 5.79 -8.70 -10.40
C MET A 111 6.99 -9.24 -11.19
N LEU A 112 7.69 -10.26 -10.67
CA LEU A 112 8.79 -10.94 -11.37
C LEU A 112 8.31 -11.65 -12.64
N LEU A 113 7.19 -12.37 -12.57
CA LEU A 113 6.62 -13.06 -13.74
C LEU A 113 6.25 -12.05 -14.84
N LYS A 114 5.59 -10.94 -14.47
CA LYS A 114 5.26 -9.87 -15.42
C LYS A 114 6.51 -9.23 -16.01
N PHE A 115 7.56 -9.04 -15.23
CA PHE A 115 8.83 -8.50 -15.70
C PHE A 115 9.52 -9.44 -16.70
N VAL A 116 9.54 -10.75 -16.42
CA VAL A 116 10.09 -11.76 -17.33
C VAL A 116 9.30 -11.82 -18.63
N GLN A 117 7.97 -11.84 -18.57
CA GLN A 117 7.11 -11.83 -19.76
C GLN A 117 7.37 -10.59 -20.63
N SER A 118 7.36 -9.40 -20.02
CA SER A 118 7.61 -8.14 -20.74
C SER A 118 9.00 -8.10 -21.38
N ARG A 119 10.01 -8.73 -20.76
CA ARG A 119 11.36 -8.84 -21.31
C ARG A 119 11.42 -9.83 -22.49
N ILE A 120 10.72 -10.96 -22.42
CA ILE A 120 10.66 -11.94 -23.51
C ILE A 120 9.99 -11.31 -24.74
N GLU A 121 8.84 -10.64 -24.58
CA GLU A 121 8.17 -9.93 -25.68
C GLU A 121 9.11 -8.89 -26.33
N SER A 122 9.88 -8.13 -25.55
CA SER A 122 10.81 -7.13 -26.11
C SER A 122 11.95 -7.72 -26.96
N ILE A 123 12.36 -8.97 -26.70
CA ILE A 123 13.42 -9.66 -27.44
C ILE A 123 12.86 -10.28 -28.74
N GLU A 124 11.61 -10.75 -28.74
CA GLU A 124 10.98 -11.37 -29.91
C GLU A 124 10.60 -10.35 -31.00
N PHE A 125 10.47 -9.07 -30.64
CA PHE A 125 10.18 -7.96 -31.55
C PHE A 125 11.43 -7.14 -31.98
N SER A 126 12.65 -7.60 -31.65
CA SER A 126 13.92 -6.99 -32.10
C SER A 126 14.62 -7.87 -33.13
#